data_AF-A0A7M4D1C2-F1
#
_entry.id   AF-A0A7M4D1C2-F1
#
_cell.length_a   1.000
_cell.length_b   1.000
_cell.length_c   1.000
_cell.angle_alpha   90.00
_cell.angle_beta   90.00
_cell.angle_gamma   90.00
#
_symmetry.space_group_name_H-M   'P 1'
#
loop_
_entity.id
_entity.type
_entity.pdbx_description
1 polymer ?
#
loop_
_entity_poly.entity_id
_entity_poly.type
_entity_poly.pdbx_seq_one_letter_code
_entity_poly.pdbx_strand_id
1 'polypeptide(L)'
;MKQIILIVTYLLITYVATAQQKSQIYAIKSGHIEYQLSGNTTGTKSVWWDNYGNSSFTETKSVSVTKMFGIKSETKTHDISIIKDGKFWNANLIENKGQKGTVPFQDITDNMTDAEKKKMGKDLLEAFGGEIVGKEDVLGNECEVVKLMGAKCWIYEGVTLKSEAKILGIEAIETAAGFDKNISVSSSKFTPPSGIDYEDQDQYQQEMFGGMSDAFNDGGYDDGDDEAMDLVPVKYPYEKFQKIANGFSFNNYRKMMVMNMEGTYSAMFMKGMNGSLGVAATSRKNGNPDQGGNLEIFTHSGKKCMYGKMEGDEGISLIIEIPNYDTYIILVSSSVQTKPEMLQLMDAFNF
;
A
#
# COMPACT_ATOMS: atom_id res chain seq x y z
N MET A 1 -13.65 -0.01 7.08
CA MET A 1 -13.48 1.47 7.08
C MET A 1 -12.50 1.97 8.14
N LYS A 2 -12.24 1.23 9.24
CA LYS A 2 -11.26 1.58 10.27
C LYS A 2 -9.79 1.59 9.78
N GLN A 3 -9.46 0.88 8.70
CA GLN A 3 -8.08 0.75 8.22
C GLN A 3 -7.66 1.75 7.13
N ILE A 4 -8.58 2.49 6.50
CA ILE A 4 -8.24 3.37 5.36
C ILE A 4 -7.41 4.59 5.80
N ILE A 5 -7.57 5.05 7.05
CA ILE A 5 -6.82 6.18 7.60
C ILE A 5 -5.42 5.75 8.07
N LEU A 6 -5.23 4.47 8.43
CA LEU A 6 -3.93 3.90 8.78
C LEU A 6 -3.05 3.62 7.56
N ILE A 7 -3.66 3.28 6.41
CA ILE A 7 -2.95 2.92 5.17
C ILE A 7 -2.28 4.14 4.51
N VAL A 8 -2.86 5.34 4.59
CA VAL A 8 -2.26 6.56 4.01
C VAL A 8 -1.04 7.04 4.81
N THR A 9 -1.02 6.79 6.12
CA THR A 9 0.12 7.12 6.99
C THR A 9 1.28 6.13 6.84
N TYR A 10 1.01 4.88 6.44
CA TYR A 10 2.02 3.83 6.25
C TYR A 10 2.82 3.99 4.93
N LEU A 11 2.29 4.74 3.96
CA LEU A 11 2.86 4.90 2.61
C LEU A 11 3.86 6.07 2.46
N LEU A 12 4.12 6.85 3.52
CA LEU A 12 4.95 8.09 3.45
C LEU A 12 6.28 8.01 4.22
N ILE A 13 6.71 6.83 4.65
CA ILE A 13 7.99 6.66 5.35
C ILE A 13 9.08 6.37 4.32
N THR A 14 9.87 7.37 3.95
CA THR A 14 11.28 7.21 3.52
C THR A 14 11.89 8.56 3.14
N TYR A 15 12.56 9.23 4.07
CA TYR A 15 13.64 10.20 3.77
C TYR A 15 14.49 10.44 5.01
N VAL A 16 15.72 9.89 5.05
CA VAL A 16 16.74 10.25 6.05
C VAL A 16 18.15 10.21 5.45
N ALA A 17 19.01 11.11 5.94
CA ALA A 17 20.40 11.26 5.54
C ALA A 17 21.38 10.99 6.70
N THR A 18 22.40 10.20 6.37
CA THR A 18 23.72 9.99 6.99
C THR A 18 23.88 9.08 8.22
N ALA A 19 24.68 8.04 7.95
CA ALA A 19 25.67 7.32 8.76
C ALA A 19 25.21 6.04 9.47
N GLN A 20 25.47 4.93 8.77
CA GLN A 20 25.58 3.53 9.17
C GLN A 20 24.56 2.98 10.19
N GLN A 21 23.83 1.97 9.70
CA GLN A 21 23.37 0.74 10.38
C GLN A 21 21.83 0.66 10.63
N LYS A 22 21.23 -0.35 9.96
CA LYS A 22 19.88 -0.95 10.04
C LYS A 22 18.64 -0.03 9.97
N SER A 23 17.77 -0.32 9.00
CA SER A 23 16.48 0.32 8.65
C SER A 23 16.07 1.54 9.50
N GLN A 24 16.66 2.72 9.22
CA GLN A 24 16.34 3.95 9.94
C GLN A 24 15.09 4.60 9.33
N ILE A 25 14.03 4.74 10.14
CA ILE A 25 12.75 5.38 9.77
C ILE A 25 12.85 6.91 9.97
N TYR A 26 13.57 7.35 11.00
CA TYR A 26 13.77 8.76 11.36
C TYR A 26 15.25 9.10 11.37
N ALA A 27 15.62 10.35 11.03
CA ALA A 27 17.00 10.81 11.13
C ALA A 27 17.33 11.24 12.58
N ILE A 28 16.31 11.26 13.43
CA ILE A 28 16.39 11.56 14.85
C ILE A 28 16.40 10.25 15.61
N LYS A 29 17.47 10.00 16.38
CA LYS A 29 17.71 8.72 17.06
C LYS A 29 16.56 8.28 17.95
N SER A 30 16.03 9.20 18.74
CA SER A 30 14.94 8.92 19.67
C SER A 30 14.08 10.16 19.84
N GLY A 31 12.84 9.98 20.28
CA GLY A 31 11.97 11.11 20.51
C GLY A 31 10.56 10.76 20.87
N HIS A 32 9.78 11.81 21.02
CA HIS A 32 8.35 11.77 21.31
C HIS A 32 7.65 12.90 20.57
N ILE A 33 6.50 12.59 20.00
CA ILE A 33 5.63 13.57 19.37
C ILE A 33 4.18 13.29 19.76
N GLU A 34 3.48 14.34 20.17
CA GLU A 34 2.05 14.34 20.42
C GLU A 34 1.33 15.05 19.28
N TYR A 35 0.21 14.50 18.86
CA TYR A 35 -0.64 15.07 17.82
C TYR A 35 -2.05 15.30 18.33
N GLN A 36 -2.61 16.42 17.90
CA GLN A 36 -4.05 16.65 17.94
C GLN A 36 -4.66 16.25 16.59
N LEU A 37 -5.68 15.40 16.63
CA LEU A 37 -6.47 15.00 15.47
C LEU A 37 -7.70 15.90 15.37
N SER A 38 -8.01 16.37 14.16
CA SER A 38 -9.19 17.21 13.88
C SER A 38 -9.79 16.95 12.49
N GLY A 39 -10.97 17.52 12.24
CA GLY A 39 -11.81 17.24 11.07
C GLY A 39 -12.94 16.28 11.41
N ASN A 40 -13.22 15.33 10.52
CA ASN A 40 -14.18 14.24 10.76
C ASN A 40 -13.69 13.26 11.84
N THR A 41 -12.38 13.13 12.00
CA THR A 41 -11.76 12.33 13.06
C THR A 41 -11.11 13.27 14.06
N THR A 42 -11.54 13.17 15.32
CA THR A 42 -11.01 13.98 16.42
C THR A 42 -10.40 13.08 17.47
N GLY A 43 -9.37 13.57 18.18
CA GLY A 43 -8.67 12.75 19.17
C GLY A 43 -7.21 13.12 19.31
N THR A 44 -6.42 12.17 19.79
CA THR A 44 -5.01 12.35 20.09
C THR A 44 -4.20 11.17 19.58
N LYS A 45 -2.96 11.43 19.18
CA LYS A 45 -2.01 10.39 18.78
C LYS A 45 -0.65 10.69 19.40
N SER A 46 -0.05 9.69 20.02
CA SER A 46 1.25 9.78 20.69
C SER A 46 2.21 8.83 20.02
N VAL A 47 3.37 9.31 19.58
CA VAL A 47 4.40 8.47 18.95
C VAL A 47 5.70 8.61 19.71
N TRP A 48 6.23 7.48 20.17
CA TRP A 48 7.51 7.34 20.82
C TRP A 48 8.41 6.49 19.96
N TRP A 49 9.69 6.85 19.85
CA TRP A 49 10.65 6.02 19.16
C TRP A 49 12.03 6.07 19.79
N ASP A 50 12.78 5.02 19.52
CA ASP A 50 14.20 4.89 19.80
C ASP A 50 14.87 4.14 18.64
N ASN A 51 16.20 4.18 18.62
CA ASN A 51 17.02 3.56 17.58
C ASN A 51 16.56 3.91 16.16
N TYR A 52 16.33 5.20 15.91
CA TYR A 52 15.91 5.76 14.62
C TYR A 52 14.57 5.19 14.11
N GLY A 53 13.71 4.72 15.02
CA GLY A 53 12.40 4.15 14.71
C GLY A 53 12.36 2.62 14.61
N ASN A 54 13.52 1.93 14.67
CA ASN A 54 13.58 0.48 14.78
C ASN A 54 12.89 -0.05 16.06
N SER A 55 12.70 0.81 17.05
CA SER A 55 11.76 0.60 18.14
C SER A 55 10.80 1.77 18.18
N SER A 56 9.51 1.51 18.04
CA SER A 56 8.49 2.55 18.08
C SER A 56 7.22 2.08 18.76
N PHE A 57 6.50 3.04 19.33
CA PHE A 57 5.20 2.87 19.93
C PHE A 57 4.33 4.03 19.45
N THR A 58 3.18 3.71 18.88
CA THR A 58 2.15 4.69 18.51
C THR A 58 0.87 4.33 19.24
N GLU A 59 0.29 5.27 19.97
CA GLU A 59 -1.05 5.14 20.54
C GLU A 59 -1.97 6.17 19.90
N THR A 60 -3.11 5.72 19.39
CA THR A 60 -4.14 6.59 18.81
C THR A 60 -5.45 6.40 19.54
N LYS A 61 -6.01 7.49 20.06
CA LYS A 61 -7.36 7.55 20.64
C LYS A 61 -8.19 8.50 19.82
N SER A 62 -9.23 8.01 19.17
CA SER A 62 -10.01 8.87 18.27
C SER A 62 -11.51 8.56 18.26
N VAL A 63 -12.27 9.57 17.86
CA VAL A 63 -13.68 9.47 17.50
C VAL A 63 -13.84 9.99 16.08
N SER A 64 -14.29 9.11 15.19
CA SER A 64 -14.57 9.43 13.79
C SER A 64 -16.07 9.56 13.58
N VAL A 65 -16.49 10.72 13.06
CA VAL A 65 -17.88 11.01 12.72
C VAL A 65 -17.99 11.18 11.21
N THR A 66 -18.69 10.24 10.58
CA THR A 66 -18.96 10.28 9.14
C THR A 66 -20.44 10.49 8.92
N LYS A 67 -20.78 11.48 8.08
CA LYS A 67 -22.15 11.71 7.63
C LYS A 67 -22.26 11.35 6.15
N MET A 68 -22.97 10.27 5.85
CA MET A 68 -23.20 9.83 4.47
C MET A 68 -24.71 9.71 4.25
N PHE A 69 -25.23 10.37 3.21
CA PHE A 69 -26.67 10.36 2.87
C PHE A 69 -27.59 10.71 4.05
N GLY A 70 -27.19 11.66 4.91
CA GLY A 70 -27.98 12.09 6.07
C GLY A 70 -27.86 11.21 7.31
N ILE A 71 -27.27 10.01 7.19
CA ILE A 71 -27.03 9.10 8.32
C ILE A 71 -25.67 9.46 8.96
N LYS A 72 -25.69 9.73 10.27
CA LYS A 72 -24.48 9.95 11.07
C LYS A 72 -24.03 8.60 11.66
N SER A 73 -22.79 8.24 11.40
CA SER A 73 -22.10 7.12 12.06
C SER A 73 -20.96 7.66 12.91
N GLU A 74 -20.81 7.09 14.11
CA GLU A 74 -19.72 7.39 15.03
C GLU A 74 -18.92 6.12 15.28
N THR A 75 -17.59 6.22 15.20
CA THR A 75 -16.69 5.10 15.48
C THR A 75 -15.62 5.57 16.44
N LYS A 76 -15.48 4.86 17.57
CA LYS A 76 -14.42 5.09 18.54
C LYS A 76 -13.28 4.11 18.30
N THR A 77 -12.05 4.57 18.41
CA THR A 77 -10.86 3.74 18.34
C THR A 77 -9.91 4.05 19.48
N HIS A 78 -9.23 3.00 19.95
CA HIS A 78 -8.09 3.08 20.84
C HIS A 78 -7.12 2.01 20.37
N ASP A 79 -6.17 2.43 19.54
CA ASP A 79 -5.25 1.54 18.86
C ASP A 79 -3.83 1.77 19.36
N ILE A 80 -3.07 0.68 19.50
CA ILE A 80 -1.64 0.68 19.74
C ILE A 80 -0.94 0.00 18.58
N SER A 81 0.12 0.61 18.07
CA SER A 81 1.05 0.01 17.12
C SER A 81 2.46 0.03 17.71
N ILE A 82 3.14 -1.10 17.69
CA ILE A 82 4.50 -1.25 18.20
C ILE A 82 5.35 -1.89 17.12
N ILE A 83 6.56 -1.37 16.93
CA ILE A 83 7.62 -2.04 16.18
C ILE A 83 8.78 -2.26 17.14
N LYS A 84 9.32 -3.48 17.16
CA LYS A 84 10.51 -3.82 17.95
C LYS A 84 11.17 -5.07 17.39
N ASP A 85 12.49 -5.04 17.26
CA ASP A 85 13.31 -6.19 16.84
C ASP A 85 12.82 -6.83 15.53
N GLY A 86 12.40 -5.97 14.58
CA GLY A 86 11.89 -6.37 13.27
C GLY A 86 10.52 -7.03 13.27
N LYS A 87 9.81 -6.94 14.39
CA LYS A 87 8.43 -7.40 14.53
C LYS A 87 7.49 -6.25 14.77
N PHE A 88 6.25 -6.40 14.34
CA PHE A 88 5.19 -5.46 14.62
C PHE A 88 4.06 -6.11 15.44
N TRP A 89 3.38 -5.26 16.20
CA TRP A 89 2.13 -5.57 16.87
C TRP A 89 1.16 -4.41 16.67
N ASN A 90 -0.05 -4.70 16.23
CA ASN A 90 -1.14 -3.74 16.21
C ASN A 90 -2.28 -4.28 17.05
N ALA A 91 -2.81 -3.49 17.98
CA ALA A 91 -3.86 -3.89 18.88
C ALA A 91 -4.95 -2.83 18.93
N ASN A 92 -6.21 -3.25 18.82
CA ASN A 92 -7.36 -2.45 19.19
C ASN A 92 -7.76 -2.79 20.63
N LEU A 93 -7.57 -1.84 21.55
CA LEU A 93 -7.79 -2.06 22.98
C LEU A 93 -9.27 -2.05 23.38
N ILE A 94 -10.16 -1.58 22.50
CA ILE A 94 -11.61 -1.65 22.74
C ILE A 94 -12.11 -3.07 22.46
N GLU A 95 -11.62 -3.67 21.37
CA GLU A 95 -12.03 -5.00 20.91
C GLU A 95 -11.20 -6.13 21.52
N ASN A 96 -10.07 -5.80 22.16
CA ASN A 96 -9.06 -6.75 22.64
C ASN A 96 -8.54 -7.71 21.56
N LYS A 97 -8.46 -7.20 20.33
CA LYS A 97 -7.99 -7.94 19.15
C LYS A 97 -6.80 -7.23 18.51
N GLY A 98 -5.94 -8.00 17.87
CA GLY A 98 -4.77 -7.46 17.22
C GLY A 98 -4.19 -8.37 16.16
N GLN A 99 -3.14 -7.88 15.52
CA GLN A 99 -2.35 -8.60 14.55
C GLN A 99 -0.87 -8.40 14.87
N LYS A 100 -0.07 -9.42 14.59
CA LYS A 100 1.39 -9.39 14.76
C LYS A 100 2.07 -10.08 13.57
N GLY A 101 3.34 -9.78 13.39
CA GLY A 101 4.17 -10.43 12.38
C GLY A 101 5.53 -9.75 12.27
N THR A 102 6.20 -10.03 11.17
CA THR A 102 7.51 -9.50 10.80
C THR A 102 7.34 -8.23 9.97
N VAL A 103 8.20 -7.23 10.15
CA VAL A 103 8.15 -6.02 9.34
C VAL A 103 8.55 -6.38 7.91
N PRO A 104 7.67 -6.17 6.91
CA PRO A 104 7.99 -6.53 5.53
C PRO A 104 9.11 -5.64 4.98
N PHE A 105 9.88 -6.18 4.03
CA PHE A 105 10.98 -5.50 3.32
C PHE A 105 12.16 -5.05 4.18
N GLN A 106 12.23 -5.46 5.45
CA GLN A 106 13.31 -5.07 6.34
C GLN A 106 14.68 -5.51 5.79
N ASP A 107 14.76 -6.74 5.29
CA ASP A 107 15.98 -7.34 4.76
C ASP A 107 16.53 -6.57 3.53
N ILE A 108 15.63 -6.10 2.65
CA ILE A 108 16.00 -5.29 1.48
C ILE A 108 16.61 -3.97 1.93
N THR A 109 15.95 -3.28 2.86
CA THR A 109 16.43 -1.98 3.35
C THR A 109 17.67 -2.09 4.21
N ASP A 110 17.97 -3.23 4.82
CA ASP A 110 19.12 -3.39 5.69
C ASP A 110 20.46 -3.33 4.94
N ASN A 111 20.46 -3.69 3.65
CA ASN A 111 21.65 -3.71 2.80
C ASN A 111 21.84 -2.43 1.96
N MET A 112 20.84 -1.55 1.93
CA MET A 112 20.90 -0.30 1.16
C MET A 112 21.64 0.81 1.90
N THR A 113 22.39 1.61 1.15
CA THR A 113 22.93 2.89 1.61
C THR A 113 21.82 3.92 1.81
N ASP A 114 22.09 4.96 2.59
CA ASP A 114 21.13 6.06 2.82
C ASP A 114 20.69 6.73 1.52
N ALA A 115 21.60 6.87 0.55
CA ALA A 115 21.32 7.44 -0.76
C ALA A 115 20.36 6.57 -1.57
N GLU A 116 20.52 5.24 -1.51
CA GLU A 116 19.64 4.29 -2.18
C GLU A 116 18.26 4.27 -1.53
N LYS A 117 18.17 4.30 -0.20
CA LYS A 117 16.89 4.43 0.52
C LYS A 117 16.16 5.71 0.16
N LYS A 118 16.90 6.82 0.08
CA LYS A 118 16.38 8.12 -0.34
C LYS A 118 15.84 8.07 -1.77
N LYS A 119 16.60 7.44 -2.68
CA LYS A 119 16.17 7.27 -4.08
C LYS A 119 14.93 6.38 -4.16
N MET A 120 14.90 5.25 -3.46
CA MET A 120 13.73 4.37 -3.39
C MET A 120 12.49 5.11 -2.87
N GLY A 121 12.62 5.89 -1.79
CA GLY A 121 11.52 6.69 -1.27
C GLY A 121 11.01 7.74 -2.26
N LYS A 122 11.92 8.39 -3.00
CA LYS A 122 11.57 9.29 -4.08
C LYS A 122 10.84 8.59 -5.21
N ASP A 123 11.40 7.50 -5.70
CA ASP A 123 10.86 6.72 -6.81
C ASP A 123 9.47 6.17 -6.45
N LEU A 124 9.27 5.73 -5.19
CA LEU A 124 7.96 5.34 -4.67
C LEU A 124 7.00 6.53 -4.61
N LEU A 125 7.41 7.66 -4.04
CA LEU A 125 6.57 8.85 -3.97
C LEU A 125 6.10 9.27 -5.37
N GLU A 126 7.01 9.34 -6.33
CA GLU A 126 6.71 9.68 -7.73
C GLU A 126 5.83 8.61 -8.39
N ALA A 127 6.09 7.33 -8.16
CA ALA A 127 5.28 6.22 -8.68
C ALA A 127 3.84 6.26 -8.15
N PHE A 128 3.64 6.76 -6.93
CA PHE A 128 2.30 6.98 -6.36
C PHE A 128 1.67 8.33 -6.77
N GLY A 129 2.33 9.09 -7.65
CA GLY A 129 1.86 10.38 -8.14
C GLY A 129 1.98 11.49 -7.10
N GLY A 130 2.91 11.34 -6.16
CA GLY A 130 3.26 12.33 -5.17
C GLY A 130 4.39 13.25 -5.62
N GLU A 131 4.46 14.41 -5.00
CA GLU A 131 5.45 15.44 -5.31
C GLU A 131 5.83 16.25 -4.07
N ILE A 132 7.07 16.74 -4.03
CA ILE A 132 7.50 17.75 -3.07
C ILE A 132 7.11 19.13 -3.62
N VAL A 133 6.28 19.86 -2.90
CA VAL A 133 5.69 21.13 -3.36
C VAL A 133 6.27 22.38 -2.70
N GLY A 134 7.17 22.21 -1.74
CA GLY A 134 7.84 23.33 -1.08
C GLY A 134 8.37 23.00 0.31
N LYS A 135 8.62 24.05 1.07
CA LYS A 135 9.07 24.00 2.46
C LYS A 135 8.26 24.95 3.31
N GLU A 136 7.89 24.52 4.52
CA GLU A 136 7.09 25.31 5.47
C GLU A 136 7.49 24.95 6.91
N ASP A 137 7.50 25.93 7.81
CA ASP A 137 7.87 25.71 9.22
C ASP A 137 6.70 25.16 10.05
N VAL A 138 6.96 24.10 10.83
CA VAL A 138 6.03 23.57 11.84
C VAL A 138 6.78 23.38 13.17
N LEU A 139 6.25 23.97 14.24
CA LEU A 139 6.90 23.99 15.57
C LEU A 139 8.38 24.46 15.53
N GLY A 140 8.70 25.39 14.64
CA GLY A 140 10.06 25.92 14.46
C GLY A 140 11.02 24.98 13.71
N ASN A 141 10.51 23.96 13.02
CA ASN A 141 11.30 23.08 12.17
C ASN A 141 10.86 23.24 10.72
N GLU A 142 11.82 23.44 9.81
CA GLU A 142 11.57 23.56 8.37
C GLU A 142 11.22 22.19 7.79
N CYS A 143 9.95 21.98 7.46
CA CYS A 143 9.47 20.73 6.88
C CYS A 143 9.53 20.78 5.36
N GLU A 144 9.87 19.65 4.74
CA GLU A 144 9.51 19.39 3.35
C GLU A 144 8.01 19.14 3.26
N VAL A 145 7.38 19.75 2.26
CA VAL A 145 5.95 19.67 2.06
C VAL A 145 5.68 18.73 0.90
N VAL A 146 5.08 17.58 1.20
CA VAL A 146 4.76 16.54 0.22
C VAL A 146 3.27 16.55 -0.06
N LYS A 147 2.87 16.45 -1.33
CA LYS A 147 1.50 16.15 -1.73
C LYS A 147 1.41 14.77 -2.33
N LEU A 148 0.40 14.02 -1.95
CA LEU A 148 0.14 12.69 -2.49
C LEU A 148 -1.36 12.37 -2.36
N MET A 149 -2.01 11.95 -3.45
CA MET A 149 -3.40 11.46 -3.47
C MET A 149 -4.45 12.33 -2.73
N GLY A 150 -4.32 13.66 -2.80
CA GLY A 150 -5.24 14.58 -2.12
C GLY A 150 -4.94 14.80 -0.63
N ALA A 151 -3.79 14.31 -0.15
CA ALA A 151 -3.20 14.63 1.13
C ALA A 151 -1.97 15.54 0.96
N LYS A 152 -1.67 16.31 2.00
CA LYS A 152 -0.50 17.17 2.15
C LYS A 152 0.15 16.85 3.49
N CYS A 153 1.47 16.64 3.50
CA CYS A 153 2.24 16.27 4.68
C CYS A 153 3.45 17.18 4.83
N TRP A 154 3.77 17.55 6.06
CA TRP A 154 4.94 18.34 6.44
C TRP A 154 5.90 17.43 7.17
N ILE A 155 6.99 17.05 6.51
CA ILE A 155 7.93 16.04 6.98
C ILE A 155 9.23 16.75 7.38
N TYR A 156 9.67 16.53 8.61
CA TYR A 156 10.95 16.99 9.13
C TYR A 156 11.77 15.78 9.59
N GLU A 157 12.91 15.53 8.96
CA GLU A 157 13.84 14.45 9.37
C GLU A 157 13.16 13.06 9.45
N GLY A 158 12.22 12.80 8.54
CA GLY A 158 11.39 11.59 8.49
C GLY A 158 10.16 11.60 9.41
N VAL A 159 10.01 12.62 10.26
CA VAL A 159 8.87 12.78 11.18
C VAL A 159 7.82 13.71 10.57
N THR A 160 6.60 13.23 10.38
CA THR A 160 5.47 14.06 9.89
C THR A 160 4.98 14.97 11.01
N LEU A 161 5.25 16.28 10.96
CA LEU A 161 4.78 17.23 11.99
C LEU A 161 3.35 17.70 11.74
N LYS A 162 2.87 17.59 10.50
CA LYS A 162 1.50 17.93 10.13
C LYS A 162 1.06 17.10 8.94
N SER A 163 -0.20 16.72 8.91
CA SER A 163 -0.85 16.17 7.72
C SER A 163 -2.27 16.69 7.57
N GLU A 164 -2.69 16.85 6.33
CA GLU A 164 -4.04 17.26 5.96
C GLU A 164 -4.48 16.39 4.78
N ALA A 165 -5.59 15.68 4.93
CA ALA A 165 -6.20 14.92 3.86
C ALA A 165 -7.65 15.35 3.69
N LYS A 166 -8.04 15.68 2.46
CA LYS A 166 -9.41 16.03 2.12
C LYS A 166 -9.88 15.23 0.93
N ILE A 167 -10.64 14.18 1.20
CA ILE A 167 -11.09 13.23 0.18
C ILE A 167 -12.59 13.02 0.34
N LEU A 168 -13.35 13.34 -0.71
CA LEU A 168 -14.80 13.09 -0.78
C LEU A 168 -15.62 13.63 0.40
N GLY A 169 -15.29 14.83 0.89
CA GLY A 169 -15.97 15.47 2.01
C GLY A 169 -15.60 14.93 3.39
N ILE A 170 -14.63 14.02 3.45
CA ILE A 170 -13.96 13.61 4.69
C ILE A 170 -12.67 14.42 4.81
N GLU A 171 -12.53 15.08 5.94
CA GLU A 171 -11.36 15.85 6.33
C GLU A 171 -10.69 15.16 7.52
N ALA A 172 -9.39 14.92 7.40
CA ALA A 172 -8.55 14.40 8.47
C ALA A 172 -7.30 15.26 8.56
N ILE A 173 -7.07 15.82 9.74
CA ILE A 173 -5.94 16.71 10.00
C ILE A 173 -5.23 16.19 11.24
N GLU A 174 -3.93 15.91 11.13
CA GLU A 174 -3.05 15.65 12.26
C GLU A 174 -2.10 16.84 12.40
N THR A 175 -2.01 17.42 13.59
CA THR A 175 -1.08 18.52 13.86
C THR A 175 -0.30 18.23 15.12
N ALA A 176 1.03 18.28 15.02
CA ALA A 176 1.90 18.13 16.17
C ALA A 176 1.61 19.21 17.21
N ALA A 177 1.34 18.79 18.45
CA ALA A 177 1.14 19.64 19.61
C ALA A 177 2.41 19.77 20.46
N GLY A 178 3.35 18.82 20.34
CA GLY A 178 4.66 18.84 20.99
C GLY A 178 5.61 17.85 20.32
N PHE A 179 6.89 18.17 20.27
CA PHE A 179 7.90 17.38 19.57
C PHE A 179 9.25 17.45 20.28
N ASP A 180 9.57 16.39 21.01
CA ASP A 180 10.79 16.24 21.80
C ASP A 180 11.78 15.34 21.06
N LYS A 181 12.97 15.88 20.81
CA LYS A 181 14.03 15.22 20.02
C LYS A 181 15.15 14.73 20.93
N ASN A 182 15.69 13.55 20.61
CA ASN A 182 16.84 12.94 21.29
C ASN A 182 16.67 12.74 22.80
N ILE A 183 15.44 12.45 23.24
CA ILE A 183 15.15 12.12 24.65
C ILE A 183 15.40 10.64 24.94
N SER A 184 15.64 10.30 26.20
CA SER A 184 15.71 8.90 26.63
C SER A 184 14.31 8.29 26.67
N VAL A 185 14.10 7.19 25.95
CA VAL A 185 12.83 6.44 25.95
C VAL A 185 13.04 5.09 26.62
N SER A 186 12.17 4.74 27.58
CA SER A 186 12.27 3.45 28.26
C SER A 186 11.94 2.30 27.30
N SER A 187 12.76 1.25 27.28
CA SER A 187 12.53 0.06 26.44
C SER A 187 11.21 -0.66 26.75
N SER A 188 10.67 -0.47 27.97
CA SER A 188 9.37 -0.99 28.39
C SER A 188 8.20 -0.37 27.62
N LYS A 189 8.38 0.81 27.02
CA LYS A 189 7.39 1.49 26.18
C LYS A 189 7.06 0.68 24.93
N PHE A 190 8.01 -0.13 24.46
CA PHE A 190 7.91 -0.95 23.26
C PHE A 190 7.47 -2.39 23.56
N THR A 191 6.86 -2.62 24.72
CA THR A 191 6.32 -3.94 25.09
C THR A 191 4.86 -4.05 24.64
N PRO A 192 4.48 -5.08 23.88
CA PRO A 192 3.09 -5.30 23.46
C PRO A 192 2.14 -5.43 24.66
N PRO A 193 0.93 -4.89 24.60
CA PRO A 193 -0.06 -5.06 25.66
C PRO A 193 -0.45 -6.53 25.81
N SER A 194 -0.64 -6.97 27.06
CA SER A 194 -1.15 -8.29 27.40
C SER A 194 -2.68 -8.34 27.29
N GLY A 195 -3.24 -9.56 27.15
CA GLY A 195 -4.69 -9.76 27.08
C GLY A 195 -5.33 -9.44 25.71
N ILE A 196 -4.51 -9.20 24.69
CA ILE A 196 -4.95 -9.05 23.30
C ILE A 196 -4.86 -10.39 22.58
N ASP A 197 -5.90 -10.74 21.84
CA ASP A 197 -5.92 -11.88 20.92
C ASP A 197 -5.25 -11.47 19.59
N TYR A 198 -4.02 -11.93 19.38
CA TYR A 198 -3.21 -11.56 18.21
C TYR A 198 -3.26 -12.64 17.13
N GLU A 199 -3.72 -12.27 15.95
CA GLU A 199 -3.60 -13.06 14.74
C GLU A 199 -2.20 -12.90 14.13
N ASP A 200 -1.58 -14.00 13.72
CA ASP A 200 -0.28 -14.00 13.06
C ASP A 200 -0.44 -13.75 11.56
N GLN A 201 0.32 -12.81 11.01
CA GLN A 201 0.21 -12.36 9.63
C GLN A 201 1.38 -12.79 8.75
N ASP A 202 2.38 -13.50 9.27
CA ASP A 202 3.60 -13.83 8.51
C ASP A 202 3.28 -14.64 7.25
N GLN A 203 2.37 -15.61 7.33
CA GLN A 203 1.95 -16.42 6.17
C GLN A 203 1.27 -15.58 5.09
N TYR A 204 0.30 -14.75 5.48
CA TYR A 204 -0.41 -13.86 4.56
C TYR A 204 0.54 -12.85 3.90
N GLN A 205 1.53 -12.36 4.66
CA GLN A 205 2.54 -11.45 4.14
C GLN A 205 3.49 -12.13 3.16
N GLN A 206 3.90 -13.36 3.42
CA GLN A 206 4.74 -14.13 2.51
C GLN A 206 4.01 -14.44 1.19
N GLU A 207 2.71 -14.76 1.25
CA GLU A 207 1.90 -14.98 0.05
C GLU A 207 1.70 -13.69 -0.77
N MET A 208 1.56 -12.55 -0.10
CA MET A 208 1.33 -11.25 -0.76
C MET A 208 2.60 -10.54 -1.23
N PHE A 209 3.73 -10.72 -0.52
CA PHE A 209 4.95 -9.95 -0.73
C PHE A 209 6.22 -10.80 -0.91
N GLY A 210 6.16 -12.13 -0.76
CA GLY A 210 7.31 -13.03 -0.89
C GLY A 210 7.99 -12.92 -2.25
N GLY A 211 7.20 -12.92 -3.33
CA GLY A 211 7.74 -12.74 -4.70
C GLY A 211 8.34 -11.35 -4.97
N MET A 212 8.02 -10.34 -4.15
CA MET A 212 8.61 -9.00 -4.26
C MET A 212 9.93 -8.91 -3.49
N SER A 213 10.06 -9.62 -2.36
CA SER A 213 11.31 -9.77 -1.60
C SER A 213 12.42 -10.38 -2.46
N ASP A 214 12.11 -11.48 -3.15
CA ASP A 214 13.07 -12.21 -3.97
C ASP A 214 13.57 -11.36 -5.15
N ALA A 215 12.71 -10.51 -5.72
CA ALA A 215 13.06 -9.58 -6.79
C ALA A 215 14.01 -8.43 -6.37
N PHE A 216 14.14 -8.16 -5.06
CA PHE A 216 15.01 -7.09 -4.54
C PHE A 216 16.26 -7.60 -3.81
N ASN A 217 16.26 -8.84 -3.33
CA ASN A 217 17.37 -9.41 -2.58
C ASN A 217 18.45 -10.04 -3.48
N ASP A 218 18.09 -10.36 -4.73
CA ASP A 218 19.06 -10.85 -5.70
C ASP A 218 19.85 -9.69 -6.34
N GLY A 219 20.84 -9.22 -5.57
CA GLY A 219 21.96 -8.43 -6.11
C GLY A 219 22.92 -9.24 -6.96
N GLY A 220 22.57 -10.47 -7.35
CA GLY A 220 23.30 -11.28 -8.32
C GLY A 220 22.54 -11.32 -9.63
N TYR A 221 23.18 -10.86 -10.71
CA TYR A 221 23.13 -11.68 -11.91
C TYR A 221 23.88 -12.98 -11.56
N ASP A 222 23.22 -13.93 -10.88
CA ASP A 222 23.71 -15.30 -10.79
C ASP A 222 23.09 -16.06 -11.96
N ASP A 223 23.96 -16.42 -12.90
CA ASP A 223 23.74 -17.34 -14.03
C ASP A 223 23.37 -18.74 -13.47
N GLY A 224 22.18 -18.84 -12.89
CA GLY A 224 21.66 -20.03 -12.24
C GLY A 224 20.36 -20.50 -12.88
N ASP A 225 20.33 -20.64 -14.21
CA ASP A 225 19.43 -21.49 -15.02
C ASP A 225 17.90 -21.51 -14.69
N ASP A 226 17.38 -20.52 -13.96
CA ASP A 226 15.97 -20.15 -14.07
C ASP A 226 15.94 -19.02 -15.10
N GLU A 227 15.66 -19.38 -16.36
CA GLU A 227 15.51 -18.43 -17.47
C GLU A 227 14.73 -17.21 -16.97
N ALA A 228 15.42 -16.09 -16.75
CA ALA A 228 14.78 -14.80 -16.57
C ALA A 228 13.81 -14.69 -17.74
N MET A 229 12.51 -14.78 -17.45
CA MET A 229 11.51 -14.73 -18.51
C MET A 229 11.64 -13.34 -19.10
N ASP A 230 12.35 -13.23 -20.22
CA ASP A 230 12.45 -12.03 -21.04
C ASP A 230 11.03 -11.73 -21.52
N LEU A 231 10.24 -11.10 -20.65
CA LEU A 231 8.86 -10.80 -20.89
C LEU A 231 8.83 -9.80 -22.03
N VAL A 232 8.25 -10.21 -23.14
CA VAL A 232 8.04 -9.33 -24.29
C VAL A 232 7.13 -8.20 -23.83
N PRO A 233 7.58 -6.93 -23.97
CA PRO A 233 6.77 -5.78 -23.61
C PRO A 233 5.42 -5.75 -24.33
N VAL A 234 4.40 -5.28 -23.62
CA VAL A 234 3.06 -5.03 -24.14
C VAL A 234 3.12 -3.93 -25.19
N LYS A 235 2.51 -4.17 -26.37
CA LYS A 235 2.38 -3.14 -27.42
C LYS A 235 1.14 -2.26 -27.23
N TYR A 236 0.18 -2.69 -26.42
CA TYR A 236 -0.96 -1.85 -26.05
C TYR A 236 -0.42 -0.55 -25.41
N PRO A 237 -0.89 0.66 -25.76
CA PRO A 237 -0.32 1.87 -25.19
C PRO A 237 -0.62 1.98 -23.69
N TYR A 238 0.42 2.19 -22.86
CA TYR A 238 0.23 2.35 -21.42
C TYR A 238 -0.70 3.50 -21.07
N GLU A 239 -0.60 4.66 -21.74
CA GLU A 239 -1.50 5.80 -21.51
C GLU A 239 -2.98 5.43 -21.71
N LYS A 240 -3.27 4.56 -22.69
CA LYS A 240 -4.62 4.07 -22.95
C LYS A 240 -5.09 3.15 -21.83
N PHE A 241 -4.24 2.19 -21.43
CA PHE A 241 -4.52 1.29 -20.30
C PHE A 241 -4.77 2.08 -19.01
N GLN A 242 -3.87 3.02 -18.72
CA GLN A 242 -3.93 3.88 -17.54
C GLN A 242 -5.19 4.74 -17.53
N LYS A 243 -5.56 5.34 -18.67
CA LYS A 243 -6.81 6.12 -18.79
C LYS A 243 -8.04 5.26 -18.52
N ILE A 244 -8.09 4.04 -19.06
CA ILE A 244 -9.19 3.10 -18.85
C ILE A 244 -9.27 2.67 -17.38
N ALA A 245 -8.17 2.22 -16.81
CA ALA A 245 -8.10 1.80 -15.41
C ALA A 245 -8.43 2.95 -14.45
N ASN A 246 -8.01 4.18 -14.76
CA ASN A 246 -8.32 5.36 -13.98
C ASN A 246 -9.79 5.80 -14.07
N GLY A 247 -10.43 5.57 -15.22
CA GLY A 247 -11.84 5.88 -15.45
C GLY A 247 -12.80 4.79 -14.96
N PHE A 248 -12.30 3.63 -14.56
CA PHE A 248 -13.11 2.52 -14.10
C PHE A 248 -13.89 2.87 -12.82
N SER A 249 -15.21 2.65 -12.87
CA SER A 249 -16.09 2.79 -11.73
C SER A 249 -17.21 1.76 -11.82
N PHE A 250 -17.21 0.79 -10.91
CA PHE A 250 -18.20 -0.28 -10.90
C PHE A 250 -18.35 -0.86 -9.50
N ASN A 251 -19.59 -1.13 -9.05
CA ASN A 251 -19.93 -1.88 -7.83
C ASN A 251 -19.05 -1.62 -6.60
N ASN A 252 -18.73 -0.35 -6.33
CA ASN A 252 -17.91 0.11 -5.20
C ASN A 252 -16.45 -0.37 -5.18
N TYR A 253 -15.94 -0.86 -6.30
CA TYR A 253 -14.50 -1.06 -6.45
C TYR A 253 -13.77 0.29 -6.37
N ARG A 254 -12.72 0.32 -5.55
CA ARG A 254 -11.83 1.45 -5.36
C ARG A 254 -10.49 1.10 -5.97
N LYS A 255 -10.05 1.91 -6.92
CA LYS A 255 -8.71 1.81 -7.47
C LYS A 255 -7.68 2.04 -6.38
N MET A 256 -6.70 1.14 -6.31
CA MET A 256 -5.57 1.21 -5.42
C MET A 256 -4.34 1.73 -6.17
N MET A 257 -4.02 1.10 -7.30
CA MET A 257 -2.81 1.38 -8.06
C MET A 257 -3.01 1.08 -9.54
N VAL A 258 -2.22 1.76 -10.38
CA VAL A 258 -2.07 1.49 -11.81
C VAL A 258 -0.61 1.76 -12.15
N MET A 259 0.11 0.76 -12.67
CA MET A 259 1.56 0.85 -12.90
C MET A 259 1.98 0.19 -14.21
N ASN A 260 3.20 0.53 -14.63
CA ASN A 260 3.92 -0.08 -15.74
C ASN A 260 5.28 -0.53 -15.20
N MET A 261 5.58 -1.82 -15.29
CA MET A 261 6.85 -2.41 -14.87
C MET A 261 7.40 -3.22 -16.03
N GLU A 262 8.55 -2.79 -16.55
CA GLU A 262 9.27 -3.48 -17.64
C GLU A 262 8.41 -3.78 -18.87
N GLY A 263 7.43 -2.92 -19.17
CA GLY A 263 6.55 -3.09 -20.32
C GLY A 263 5.36 -4.01 -20.08
N THR A 264 5.12 -4.46 -18.85
CA THR A 264 3.87 -5.09 -18.41
C THR A 264 3.06 -4.11 -17.58
N TYR A 265 1.73 -4.14 -17.70
CA TYR A 265 0.87 -3.17 -17.01
C TYR A 265 -0.01 -3.87 -16.02
N SER A 266 -0.24 -3.24 -14.88
CA SER A 266 -1.15 -3.74 -13.86
C SER A 266 -1.98 -2.62 -13.25
N ALA A 267 -3.18 -2.98 -12.82
CA ALA A 267 -4.07 -2.14 -12.04
C ALA A 267 -4.74 -2.99 -10.96
N MET A 268 -4.84 -2.47 -9.74
CA MET A 268 -5.47 -3.17 -8.62
C MET A 268 -6.61 -2.34 -8.05
N PHE A 269 -7.70 -3.02 -7.72
CA PHE A 269 -8.89 -2.43 -7.13
C PHE A 269 -9.33 -3.26 -5.91
N MET A 270 -9.91 -2.59 -4.92
CA MET A 270 -10.50 -3.23 -3.74
C MET A 270 -12.00 -2.93 -3.63
N LYS A 271 -12.77 -3.94 -3.21
CA LYS A 271 -14.21 -3.85 -2.91
C LYS A 271 -14.41 -4.09 -1.41
N GLY A 272 -14.26 -3.04 -0.62
CA GLY A 272 -14.28 -3.17 0.85
C GLY A 272 -13.04 -3.90 1.35
N MET A 273 -13.18 -4.72 2.40
CA MET A 273 -12.09 -5.51 3.00
C MET A 273 -12.03 -6.95 2.50
N ASN A 274 -13.05 -7.41 1.76
CA ASN A 274 -13.24 -8.84 1.44
C ASN A 274 -13.19 -9.11 -0.07
N GLY A 275 -12.68 -8.18 -0.86
CA GLY A 275 -12.67 -8.32 -2.31
C GLY A 275 -11.61 -7.49 -2.98
N SER A 276 -10.90 -8.12 -3.91
CA SER A 276 -9.89 -7.52 -4.77
C SER A 276 -10.20 -7.84 -6.23
N LEU A 277 -9.75 -6.95 -7.11
CA LEU A 277 -9.77 -7.11 -8.55
C LEU A 277 -8.42 -6.66 -9.09
N GLY A 278 -7.66 -7.61 -9.63
CA GLY A 278 -6.45 -7.34 -10.41
C GLY A 278 -6.79 -7.26 -11.89
N VAL A 279 -6.13 -6.34 -12.59
CA VAL A 279 -6.17 -6.24 -14.05
C VAL A 279 -4.75 -6.16 -14.56
N ALA A 280 -4.37 -7.05 -15.45
CA ALA A 280 -3.04 -7.07 -16.04
C ALA A 280 -3.11 -7.00 -17.57
N ALA A 281 -2.11 -6.37 -18.19
CA ALA A 281 -1.85 -6.45 -19.62
C ALA A 281 -0.53 -7.18 -19.85
N THR A 282 -0.54 -8.20 -20.71
CA THR A 282 0.66 -8.97 -21.07
C THR A 282 0.71 -9.25 -22.58
N SER A 283 1.91 -9.37 -23.15
CA SER A 283 2.09 -9.75 -24.55
C SER A 283 1.63 -11.20 -24.75
N ARG A 284 0.96 -11.48 -25.87
CA ARG A 284 0.58 -12.85 -26.22
C ARG A 284 1.79 -13.76 -26.50
N LYS A 285 2.97 -13.17 -26.66
CA LYS A 285 4.23 -13.92 -26.79
C LYS A 285 4.77 -14.43 -25.45
N ASN A 286 4.28 -13.92 -24.33
CA ASN A 286 4.71 -14.32 -22.99
C ASN A 286 4.07 -15.63 -22.53
N GLY A 287 3.17 -16.20 -23.34
CA GLY A 287 2.51 -17.47 -23.05
C GLY A 287 1.09 -17.50 -23.60
N ASN A 288 0.55 -18.71 -23.75
CA ASN A 288 -0.85 -18.91 -24.06
C ASN A 288 -1.61 -19.29 -22.77
N PRO A 289 -2.55 -18.46 -22.29
CA PRO A 289 -3.28 -18.70 -21.04
C PRO A 289 -4.09 -20.01 -21.01
N ASP A 290 -4.43 -20.57 -22.17
CA ASP A 290 -5.19 -21.82 -22.28
C ASP A 290 -4.31 -23.04 -22.65
N GLN A 291 -3.01 -23.02 -22.33
CA GLN A 291 -2.13 -24.17 -22.62
C GLN A 291 -2.61 -25.49 -21.99
N GLY A 292 -3.38 -25.44 -20.90
CA GLY A 292 -3.98 -26.62 -20.26
C GLY A 292 -5.38 -27.01 -20.78
N GLY A 293 -6.00 -26.24 -21.68
CA GLY A 293 -7.34 -26.50 -22.22
C GLY A 293 -8.49 -26.42 -21.19
N ASN A 294 -8.23 -25.80 -20.03
CA ASN A 294 -9.17 -25.76 -18.90
C ASN A 294 -10.03 -24.49 -18.88
N LEU A 295 -9.85 -23.58 -19.84
CA LEU A 295 -10.61 -22.34 -19.91
C LEU A 295 -11.75 -22.45 -20.92
N GLU A 296 -12.92 -21.93 -20.54
CA GLU A 296 -14.04 -21.79 -21.45
C GLU A 296 -13.75 -20.65 -22.45
N ILE A 297 -13.65 -20.97 -23.73
CA ILE A 297 -13.44 -19.98 -24.80
C ILE A 297 -14.77 -19.55 -25.40
N PHE A 298 -14.99 -18.24 -25.51
CA PHE A 298 -16.21 -17.67 -26.06
C PHE A 298 -15.97 -16.27 -26.65
N THR A 299 -17.01 -15.66 -27.19
CA THR A 299 -16.96 -14.27 -27.70
C THR A 299 -17.92 -13.40 -26.88
N HIS A 300 -17.45 -12.23 -26.45
CA HIS A 300 -18.26 -11.20 -25.79
C HIS A 300 -17.91 -9.82 -26.33
N SER A 301 -18.93 -9.03 -26.70
CA SER A 301 -18.75 -7.69 -27.29
C SER A 301 -17.75 -7.65 -28.46
N GLY A 302 -17.77 -8.69 -29.30
CA GLY A 302 -16.89 -8.83 -30.47
C GLY A 302 -15.43 -9.20 -30.15
N LYS A 303 -15.11 -9.47 -28.88
CA LYS A 303 -13.77 -9.87 -28.43
C LYS A 303 -13.77 -11.35 -28.05
N LYS A 304 -12.67 -12.02 -28.36
CA LYS A 304 -12.44 -13.40 -27.91
C LYS A 304 -12.04 -13.36 -26.43
N CYS A 305 -12.72 -14.16 -25.63
CA CYS A 305 -12.53 -14.23 -24.18
C CYS A 305 -12.29 -15.67 -23.74
N MET A 306 -11.58 -15.83 -22.63
CA MET A 306 -11.35 -17.11 -21.95
C MET A 306 -11.72 -16.96 -20.48
N TYR A 307 -12.51 -17.87 -19.94
CA TYR A 307 -13.01 -17.80 -18.56
C TYR A 307 -12.74 -19.10 -17.82
N GLY A 308 -12.21 -18.99 -16.60
CA GLY A 308 -11.98 -20.15 -15.75
C GLY A 308 -11.02 -19.84 -14.61
N LYS A 309 -10.65 -20.87 -13.88
CA LYS A 309 -9.63 -20.80 -12.83
C LYS A 309 -8.27 -21.16 -13.45
N MET A 310 -7.29 -20.27 -13.32
CA MET A 310 -5.90 -20.59 -13.71
C MET A 310 -5.23 -21.38 -12.59
N GLU A 311 -4.28 -22.23 -12.95
CA GLU A 311 -3.51 -23.01 -11.99
C GLU A 311 -2.65 -22.07 -11.12
N GLY A 312 -2.78 -22.17 -9.79
CA GLY A 312 -2.10 -21.28 -8.84
C GLY A 312 -2.87 -20.04 -8.39
N ASP A 313 -3.97 -19.66 -9.06
CA ASP A 313 -4.77 -18.48 -8.67
C ASP A 313 -5.85 -18.85 -7.62
N GLU A 314 -6.04 -17.99 -6.62
CA GLU A 314 -7.16 -18.12 -5.65
C GLU A 314 -8.52 -17.65 -6.21
N GLY A 315 -8.54 -16.99 -7.36
CA GLY A 315 -9.72 -16.35 -7.95
C GLY A 315 -10.19 -16.96 -9.27
N ILE A 316 -11.24 -16.36 -9.83
CA ILE A 316 -11.67 -16.64 -11.20
C ILE A 316 -11.07 -15.59 -12.13
N SER A 317 -10.56 -16.06 -13.27
CA SER A 317 -9.89 -15.27 -14.28
C SER A 317 -10.77 -15.10 -15.53
N LEU A 318 -10.80 -13.89 -16.06
CA LEU A 318 -11.35 -13.57 -17.39
C LEU A 318 -10.25 -12.94 -18.22
N ILE A 319 -9.87 -13.61 -19.29
CA ILE A 319 -8.83 -13.15 -20.23
C ILE A 319 -9.51 -12.65 -21.50
N ILE A 320 -9.04 -11.52 -22.00
CA ILE A 320 -9.57 -10.83 -23.18
C ILE A 320 -8.44 -10.69 -24.20
N GLU A 321 -8.66 -11.16 -25.42
CA GLU A 321 -7.71 -10.94 -26.51
C GLU A 321 -7.87 -9.53 -27.09
N ILE A 322 -6.75 -8.82 -27.25
CA ILE A 322 -6.66 -7.55 -27.97
C ILE A 322 -5.75 -7.73 -29.20
N PRO A 323 -6.27 -8.22 -30.34
CA PRO A 323 -5.46 -8.68 -31.46
C PRO A 323 -4.59 -7.60 -32.09
N ASN A 324 -5.11 -6.38 -32.21
CA ASN A 324 -4.40 -5.25 -32.84
C ASN A 324 -3.11 -4.86 -32.11
N TYR A 325 -2.97 -5.27 -30.84
CA TYR A 325 -1.81 -4.98 -30.02
C TYR A 325 -1.06 -6.24 -29.57
N ASP A 326 -1.42 -7.42 -30.09
CA ASP A 326 -0.80 -8.68 -29.68
C ASP A 326 -0.77 -8.85 -28.14
N THR A 327 -1.88 -8.48 -27.48
CA THR A 327 -1.96 -8.32 -26.01
C THR A 327 -3.13 -9.14 -25.44
N TYR A 328 -2.93 -9.71 -24.26
CA TYR A 328 -4.00 -10.20 -23.38
C TYR A 328 -4.27 -9.16 -22.28
N ILE A 329 -5.55 -8.91 -21.99
CA ILE A 329 -5.97 -8.24 -20.76
C ILE A 329 -6.57 -9.31 -19.84
N ILE A 330 -6.06 -9.43 -18.62
CA ILE A 330 -6.44 -10.47 -17.66
C ILE A 330 -7.10 -9.78 -16.47
N LEU A 331 -8.32 -10.18 -16.14
CA LEU A 331 -9.05 -9.74 -14.95
C LEU A 331 -9.09 -10.91 -13.97
N VAL A 332 -8.64 -10.69 -12.74
CA VAL A 332 -8.69 -11.69 -11.66
C VAL A 332 -9.42 -11.09 -10.48
N SER A 333 -10.47 -11.74 -10.00
CA SER A 333 -11.27 -11.24 -8.87
C SER A 333 -11.46 -12.31 -7.81
N SER A 334 -11.19 -11.94 -6.56
CA SER A 334 -11.44 -12.81 -5.40
C SER A 334 -12.90 -12.76 -4.93
N SER A 335 -13.61 -11.66 -5.23
CA SER A 335 -15.00 -11.46 -4.78
C SER A 335 -16.07 -11.73 -5.84
N VAL A 336 -15.66 -12.17 -7.04
CA VAL A 336 -16.56 -12.55 -8.13
C VAL A 336 -16.36 -14.01 -8.44
N GLN A 337 -17.45 -14.76 -8.46
CA GLN A 337 -17.44 -16.23 -8.56
C GLN A 337 -18.20 -16.72 -9.80
N THR A 338 -18.73 -15.80 -10.63
CA THR A 338 -19.55 -16.17 -11.79
C THR A 338 -19.14 -15.45 -13.07
N LYS A 339 -19.34 -16.13 -14.20
CA LYS A 339 -19.07 -15.61 -15.53
C LYS A 339 -19.83 -14.32 -15.85
N PRO A 340 -21.16 -14.21 -15.62
CA PRO A 340 -21.89 -12.98 -15.90
C PRO A 340 -21.35 -11.76 -15.15
N GLU A 341 -20.93 -11.93 -13.89
CA GLU A 341 -20.35 -10.85 -13.09
C GLU A 341 -18.96 -10.43 -13.63
N MET A 342 -18.13 -11.38 -14.07
CA MET A 342 -16.86 -11.06 -14.72
C MET A 342 -17.06 -10.30 -16.04
N LEU A 343 -18.11 -10.64 -16.81
CA LEU A 343 -18.44 -9.91 -18.04
C LEU A 343 -18.91 -8.48 -17.77
N GLN A 344 -19.66 -8.25 -16.69
CA GLN A 344 -20.01 -6.89 -16.27
C GLN A 344 -18.77 -6.07 -15.89
N LEU A 345 -17.78 -6.68 -15.24
CA LEU A 345 -16.49 -6.03 -14.96
C LEU A 345 -15.75 -5.67 -16.25
N MET A 346 -15.65 -6.61 -17.19
CA MET A 346 -15.05 -6.37 -18.51
C MET A 346 -15.74 -5.21 -19.25
N ASP A 347 -17.08 -5.19 -19.28
CA ASP A 347 -17.85 -4.15 -19.96
C ASP A 347 -17.65 -2.77 -19.31
N ALA A 348 -17.48 -2.73 -17.98
CA ALA A 348 -17.21 -1.50 -17.25
C ALA A 348 -15.80 -0.92 -17.53
N PHE A 349 -14.80 -1.76 -17.84
CA PHE A 349 -13.50 -1.27 -18.29
C PHE A 349 -13.52 -0.80 -19.76
N ASN A 350 -14.31 -1.44 -20.63
CA ASN A 350 -14.43 -1.06 -22.03
C ASN A 350 -13.07 -1.02 -22.78
N PHE A 351 -12.26 -2.08 -22.64
CA PHE A 351 -10.90 -2.19 -23.21
C PHE A 351 -10.77 -2.07 -24.73
#